data_AF-A0A924S744-F1
#
_entry.id   AF-A0A924S744-F1
#
_cell.length_a   1.000
_cell.length_b   1.000
_cell.length_c   1.000
_cell.angle_alpha   90.00
_cell.angle_beta   90.00
_cell.angle_gamma   90.00
#
_symmetry.space_group_name_H-M   'P 1'
#
loop_
_entity.id
_entity.type
_entity.pdbx_description
1 polymer ?
#
loop_
_entity_poly.entity_id
_entity_poly.type
_entity_poly.pdbx_seq_one_letter_code
_entity_poly.pdbx_strand_id
1 'polypeptide(L)'
;MLDIGEISFASLRDQTDRTFAQLAQDKRLDLFVSIAPALPRSMYTDDKRLQQVKNLLSNAPKFTRVGSVSLPIAPADDRWALGKNHLHK
;
A
#
# COMPACT_ATOMS: atom_id res chain seq x y z
N MET A 1 5.88 20.55 -7.76
CA MET A 1 7.09 19.80 -8.12
C MET A 1 6.80 18.33 -7.85
N LEU A 2 6.80 17.52 -8.91
CA LEU A 2 6.76 16.05 -8.80
C LEU A 2 8.18 15.62 -8.46
N ASP A 3 8.37 15.07 -7.27
CA ASP A 3 9.66 14.53 -6.84
C ASP A 3 9.65 13.03 -7.13
N ILE A 4 10.02 12.66 -8.36
CA ILE A 4 9.98 11.26 -8.82
C ILE A 4 11.28 10.60 -8.37
N GLY A 5 11.16 9.65 -7.45
CA GLY A 5 12.26 8.84 -6.93
C GLY A 5 12.08 7.37 -7.24
N GLU A 6 13.19 6.62 -7.19
CA GLU A 6 13.15 5.17 -7.21
C GLU A 6 12.86 4.64 -5.80
N ILE A 7 11.83 3.80 -5.67
CA ILE A 7 11.43 3.20 -4.39
C ILE A 7 11.40 1.69 -4.56
N SER A 8 12.12 0.97 -3.70
CA SER A 8 12.07 -0.50 -3.69
C SER A 8 10.81 -1.01 -2.99
N PHE A 9 10.19 -2.05 -3.54
CA PHE A 9 9.00 -2.66 -2.92
C PHE A 9 9.32 -3.29 -1.56
N ALA A 10 10.56 -3.77 -1.38
CA ALA A 10 11.04 -4.25 -0.09
C ALA A 10 11.07 -3.13 0.97
N SER A 11 11.62 -1.96 0.63
CA SER A 11 11.61 -0.82 1.56
C SER A 11 10.20 -0.33 1.83
N LEU A 12 9.33 -0.32 0.82
CA LEU A 12 7.91 0.04 1.00
C LEU A 12 7.21 -0.91 1.99
N ARG A 13 7.38 -2.23 1.84
CA ARG A 13 6.86 -3.22 2.77
C ARG A 13 7.35 -2.94 4.18
N ASP A 14 8.68 -2.84 4.36
CA ASP A 14 9.29 -2.69 5.67
C ASP A 14 8.87 -1.39 6.36
N GLN A 15 8.75 -0.29 5.61
CA GLN A 15 8.22 0.97 6.12
C GLN A 15 6.74 0.84 6.53
N THR A 16 5.94 0.15 5.73
CA THR A 16 4.52 -0.06 5.99
C THR A 16 4.31 -0.90 7.25
N ASP A 17 5.03 -2.02 7.36
CA ASP A 17 5.01 -2.87 8.54
C ASP A 17 5.36 -2.06 9.78
N ARG A 18 6.49 -1.32 9.77
CA ARG A 18 6.87 -0.47 10.92
C ARG A 18 5.84 0.60 11.26
N THR A 19 5.25 1.23 10.26
CA THR A 19 4.28 2.32 10.45
C THR A 19 3.01 1.83 11.15
N PHE A 20 2.54 0.62 10.82
CA PHE A 20 1.26 0.11 11.32
C PHE A 20 1.40 -0.99 12.36
N ALA A 21 2.60 -1.51 12.62
CA ALA A 21 2.87 -2.54 13.63
C ALA A 21 2.36 -2.14 15.00
N GLN A 22 2.66 -0.92 15.47
CA GLN A 22 2.21 -0.47 16.80
C GLN A 22 0.68 -0.44 16.88
N LEU A 23 0.01 0.13 15.87
CA LEU A 23 -1.44 0.23 15.85
C LEU A 23 -2.12 -1.15 15.75
N ALA A 24 -1.54 -2.08 15.00
CA ALA A 24 -2.01 -3.45 14.90
C ALA A 24 -1.83 -4.19 16.23
N GLN A 25 -0.67 -4.03 16.90
CA GLN A 25 -0.38 -4.60 18.21
C GLN A 25 -1.34 -4.07 19.29
N ASP A 26 -1.52 -2.75 19.37
CA ASP A 26 -2.42 -2.10 20.34
C ASP A 26 -3.86 -2.63 20.23
N LYS A 27 -4.27 -3.00 19.02
CA LYS A 27 -5.60 -3.53 18.71
C LYS A 27 -5.65 -5.06 18.60
N ARG A 28 -4.54 -5.76 18.81
CA ARG A 28 -4.40 -7.22 18.61
C ARG A 28 -4.91 -7.69 17.24
N LEU A 29 -4.57 -6.95 16.20
CA LEU A 29 -4.85 -7.29 14.81
C LEU A 29 -3.62 -7.92 14.18
N ASP A 30 -3.84 -8.94 13.35
CA ASP A 30 -2.77 -9.45 12.50
C ASP A 30 -2.60 -8.52 11.28
N LEU A 31 -1.38 -8.11 10.99
CA LEU A 31 -1.05 -7.32 9.81
C LEU A 31 -0.19 -8.15 8.85
N PHE A 32 -0.64 -8.28 7.61
CA PHE A 32 0.08 -9.00 6.57
C PHE A 32 0.38 -8.06 5.40
N VAL A 33 1.65 -7.83 5.09
CA VAL A 33 2.07 -7.10 3.88
C VAL A 33 2.84 -8.05 2.98
N SER A 34 2.36 -8.25 1.76
CA SER A 34 2.95 -9.18 0.80
C SER A 34 3.27 -8.50 -0.53
N ILE A 35 4.41 -8.86 -1.12
CA ILE A 35 4.83 -8.40 -2.44
C ILE A 35 4.72 -9.58 -3.41
N ALA A 36 3.99 -9.40 -4.50
CA ALA A 36 3.87 -10.42 -5.54
C ALA A 36 5.23 -10.63 -6.25
N PRO A 37 5.62 -11.88 -6.55
CA PRO A 37 6.89 -12.18 -7.20
C PRO A 37 6.98 -11.63 -8.64
N ALA A 38 5.84 -11.30 -9.24
CA ALA A 38 5.75 -10.70 -10.58
C ALA A 38 6.10 -9.20 -10.59
N LEU A 39 6.28 -8.55 -9.43
CA LEU A 39 6.69 -7.15 -9.38
C LEU A 39 8.18 -6.98 -9.68
N PRO A 40 8.57 -5.87 -10.33
CA PRO A 40 9.98 -5.50 -10.41
C PRO A 40 10.53 -5.20 -9.01
N ARG A 41 11.85 -5.01 -8.89
CA ARG A 41 12.50 -4.72 -7.59
C ARG A 41 12.10 -3.35 -7.02
N SER A 42 11.82 -2.40 -7.91
CA SER A 42 11.53 -1.02 -7.60
C SER A 42 10.53 -0.42 -8.58
N MET A 43 9.97 0.72 -8.20
CA MET A 43 9.14 1.56 -9.05
C MET A 43 9.60 3.01 -8.97
N TYR A 44 9.38 3.76 -10.06
CA TYR A 44 9.53 5.21 -10.05
C TYR A 44 8.18 5.85 -9.73
N THR A 45 8.12 6.62 -8.65
CA THR A 45 6.91 7.34 -8.23
C THR A 45 7.29 8.55 -7.42
N ASP A 46 6.33 9.45 -7.19
CA ASP A 46 6.49 10.51 -6.21
C ASP A 46 6.03 10.09 -4.81
N ASP A 47 6.71 10.62 -3.79
CA ASP A 47 6.45 10.34 -2.39
C ASP A 47 5.04 10.77 -1.95
N LYS A 48 4.48 11.83 -2.57
CA LYS A 48 3.15 12.32 -2.21
C LYS A 48 2.06 11.33 -2.59
N ARG A 49 2.14 10.71 -3.78
CA ARG A 49 1.23 9.64 -4.19
C ARG A 49 1.33 8.43 -3.27
N LEU A 50 2.55 8.05 -2.91
CA LEU A 50 2.75 6.93 -1.99
C LEU A 50 2.18 7.23 -0.60
N GLN A 51 2.34 8.46 -0.11
CA GLN A 51 1.77 8.89 1.16
C GLN A 51 0.24 8.87 1.15
N GLN A 52 -0.41 9.24 0.05
CA GLN A 52 -1.87 9.14 -0.08
C GLN A 52 -2.34 7.69 0.08
N VAL A 53 -1.64 6.73 -0.55
CA VAL A 53 -1.95 5.29 -0.40
C VAL A 53 -1.74 4.84 1.05
N LYS A 54 -0.65 5.26 1.71
CA LYS A 54 -0.40 4.97 3.13
C LYS A 54 -1.51 5.51 4.05
N ASN A 55 -2.04 6.70 3.76
CA ASN A 55 -3.14 7.27 4.54
C ASN A 55 -4.42 6.44 4.40
N LEU A 56 -4.74 5.95 3.20
CA LEU A 56 -5.86 5.03 2.99
C LEU A 56 -5.66 3.73 3.78
N LEU A 57 -4.44 3.19 3.77
CA LEU A 57 -4.12 1.99 4.53
C LEU A 57 -4.26 2.18 6.03
N SER A 58 -3.89 3.34 6.58
CA SER A 58 -4.04 3.64 8.01
C SER A 58 -5.48 3.50 8.53
N ASN A 59 -6.46 3.69 7.65
CA ASN A 59 -7.87 3.52 7.99
C ASN A 59 -8.20 2.05 8.28
N ALA A 60 -7.55 1.08 7.62
CA ALA A 60 -7.85 -0.33 7.77
C ALA A 60 -7.66 -0.82 9.23
N PRO A 61 -6.48 -0.73 9.87
CA PRO A 61 -6.33 -1.12 11.27
C PRO A 61 -7.10 -0.18 12.20
N LYS A 62 -7.28 1.11 11.85
CA LYS A 62 -8.06 2.06 12.66
C LYS A 62 -9.54 1.66 12.78
N PHE A 63 -10.15 1.11 11.73
CA PHE A 63 -11.57 0.74 11.74
C PHE A 63 -11.83 -0.76 11.91
N THR A 64 -10.78 -1.59 11.85
CA THR A 64 -10.89 -3.01 12.18
C THR A 64 -10.88 -3.18 13.71
N ARG A 65 -11.85 -3.95 14.22
CA ARG A 65 -12.01 -4.18 15.67
C ARG A 65 -11.41 -5.52 16.12
N VAL A 66 -11.50 -6.55 15.28
CA VAL A 66 -10.98 -7.91 15.52
C VAL A 66 -10.61 -8.51 14.17
N GLY A 67 -9.59 -9.38 14.14
CA GLY A 67 -9.18 -10.13 12.95
C GLY A 67 -7.87 -9.62 12.37
N SER A 68 -7.80 -9.54 11.04
CA SER A 68 -6.57 -9.21 10.32
C SER A 68 -6.76 -8.13 9.26
N VAL A 69 -5.66 -7.49 8.90
CA VAL A 69 -5.55 -6.55 7.78
C VAL A 69 -4.48 -7.09 6.84
N SER A 70 -4.81 -7.24 5.56
CA SER A 70 -3.88 -7.72 4.53
C SER A 70 -3.67 -6.67 3.45
N LEU A 71 -2.41 -6.39 3.11
CA LEU A 71 -1.99 -5.54 2.01
C LEU A 71 -1.19 -6.35 0.99
N PRO A 72 -1.85 -6.92 -0.03
CA PRO A 72 -1.17 -7.46 -1.20
C PRO A 72 -0.74 -6.31 -2.13
N ILE A 73 0.53 -6.30 -2.49
CA ILE A 73 1.09 -5.40 -3.51
C ILE A 73 1.42 -6.25 -4.73
N ALA A 74 0.73 -5.99 -5.83
CA ALA A 74 0.82 -6.76 -7.07
C ALA A 74 0.74 -5.86 -8.30
N PRO A 75 1.16 -6.33 -9.48
CA PRO A 75 0.85 -5.64 -10.73
C PRO A 75 -0.66 -5.45 -10.87
N ALA A 76 -1.08 -4.32 -11.42
CA ALA A 76 -2.48 -4.10 -11.70
C ALA A 76 -2.92 -4.99 -12.88
N ASP A 77 -4.04 -5.71 -12.74
CA ASP A 77 -4.66 -6.41 -13.86
C ASP A 77 -5.22 -5.42 -14.89
N ASP A 78 -5.29 -5.82 -16.16
CA ASP A 78 -5.81 -4.99 -17.27
C ASP A 78 -7.23 -4.43 -17.00
N ARG A 79 -8.02 -5.12 -16.18
CA ARG A 79 -9.37 -4.67 -15.77
C ARG A 79 -9.34 -3.42 -14.89
N TRP A 80 -8.24 -3.17 -14.15
CA TRP A 80 -8.04 -1.93 -13.39
C TRP A 80 -7.65 -0.76 -14.29
N ALA A 81 -6.92 -1.01 -15.37
CA ALA A 81 -6.57 0.01 -16.35
C ALA A 81 -7.80 0.50 -17.13
N LEU A 82 -8.72 -0.41 -17.46
CA LEU A 82 -9.97 -0.09 -18.17
C LEU A 82 -10.94 0.76 -17.34
N GLY A 83 -10.91 0.65 -16.00
CA GLY A 83 -11.76 1.44 -15.09
C GLY A 83 -11.40 2.93 -15.00
N LYS A 84 -10.24 3.36 -15.51
CA LYS A 84 -9.81 4.77 -15.46
C LYS A 84 -10.35 5.65 -16.61
N ASN A 85 -11.01 5.06 -17.60
CA ASN A 85 -11.54 5.80 -18.75
C ASN A 85 -12.95 6.39 -18.54
N HIS A 86 -13.53 6.31 -17.34
CA HIS A 86 -14.89 6.81 -17.05
C HIS A 86 -14.98 7.90 -15.97
N LEU A 87 -13.85 8.46 -15.53
CA LEU A 87 -13.81 9.52 -14.49
C LEU A 87 -13.52 10.91 -15.06
N HIS A 88 -14.04 11.22 -16.24
CA HIS A 88 -14.21 12.58 -16.72
C HIS A 88 -15.66 12.80 -17.13
N LYS A 89 -16.46 13.34 -16.21
CA LYS A 89 -17.61 14.17 -16.57
C LYS A 89 -17.83 15.24 -15.51
#